data_AF-A0A6H1ZKU2-F1
#
_entry.id   AF-A0A6H1ZKU2-F1
#
_cell.length_a   1.000
_cell.length_b   1.000
_cell.length_c   1.000
_cell.angle_alpha   90.00
_cell.angle_beta   90.00
_cell.angle_gamma   90.00
#
_symmetry.space_group_name_H-M   'P 1'
#
loop_
_entity.id
_entity.type
_entity.pdbx_description
1 polymer ?
#
loop_
_entity_poly.entity_id
_entity_poly.type
_entity_poly.pdbx_seq_one_letter_code
_entity_poly.pdbx_strand_id
1 'polypeptide(L)'
;MSITNRLFVWNKAIMAWKQHWIFGSGIGHWKIVFAINPNGTLKPMAVDGKAWLTTHNEFLQMLFELGIGSVIIFVGYIADTIRKATRKAAIPLTALVIIIIYSAASFPMHVAPTAIIAIAWFGILTITLNKEKLKCQMT
;
A
#
# COMPACT_ATOMS: atom_id res chain seq x y z
N MET A 1 -16.96 2.28 -8.24
CA MET A 1 -16.05 1.71 -9.25
C MET A 1 -16.42 0.25 -9.45
N SER A 2 -16.77 -0.15 -10.67
CA SER A 2 -17.03 -1.56 -11.00
C SER A 2 -15.75 -2.40 -10.91
N ILE A 3 -15.89 -3.71 -10.66
CA ILE A 3 -14.78 -4.67 -10.59
C ILE A 3 -14.00 -4.72 -11.91
N THR A 4 -14.70 -4.64 -13.05
CA THR A 4 -14.06 -4.64 -14.38
C THR A 4 -13.10 -3.46 -14.55
N ASN A 5 -13.50 -2.28 -14.06
CA ASN A 5 -12.66 -1.09 -14.12
C ASN A 5 -11.44 -1.23 -13.19
N ARG A 6 -11.57 -1.92 -12.05
CA ARG A 6 -10.43 -2.24 -11.15
C ARG A 6 -9.41 -3.11 -11.84
N LEU A 7 -9.85 -4.20 -12.45
CA LEU A 7 -8.96 -5.13 -13.14
C LEU A 7 -8.21 -4.45 -14.29
N PHE A 8 -8.88 -3.59 -15.05
CA PHE A 8 -8.23 -2.81 -16.10
C PHE A 8 -7.13 -1.89 -15.57
N VAL A 9 -7.45 -1.10 -14.54
CA VAL A 9 -6.52 -0.19 -13.85
C VAL A 9 -5.33 -0.95 -13.26
N TRP A 10 -5.57 -2.10 -12.63
CA TRP A 10 -4.53 -2.95 -12.05
C TRP A 10 -3.61 -3.54 -13.12
N ASN A 11 -4.16 -4.02 -14.24
CA ASN A 11 -3.36 -4.53 -15.35
C ASN A 11 -2.43 -3.45 -15.91
N LYS A 12 -2.92 -2.23 -16.09
CA LYS A 12 -2.11 -1.10 -16.53
C LYS A 12 -1.04 -0.71 -15.51
N ALA A 13 -1.36 -0.75 -14.21
CA ALA A 13 -0.39 -0.48 -13.15
C ALA A 13 0.77 -1.48 -13.20
N ILE A 14 0.46 -2.76 -13.39
CA ILE A 14 1.46 -3.84 -13.54
C ILE A 14 2.29 -3.63 -14.81
N MET A 15 1.67 -3.28 -15.94
CA MET A 15 2.39 -3.02 -17.19
C MET A 15 3.36 -1.83 -17.05
N ALA A 16 2.94 -0.75 -16.41
CA ALA A 16 3.79 0.41 -16.18
C ALA A 16 4.91 0.12 -15.17
N TRP A 17 4.61 -0.63 -14.10
CA TRP A 17 5.63 -1.10 -13.16
C TRP A 17 6.71 -1.93 -13.87
N LYS A 18 6.35 -2.82 -14.81
CA LYS A 18 7.34 -3.62 -15.56
C LYS A 18 8.35 -2.76 -16.34
N GLN A 19 8.00 -1.53 -16.72
CA GLN A 19 8.92 -0.62 -17.40
C GLN A 19 9.94 0.02 -16.44
N HIS A 20 9.57 0.19 -15.17
CA HIS A 20 10.40 0.80 -14.13
C HIS A 20 10.35 -0.04 -12.85
N TRP A 21 10.72 -1.32 -12.94
CA TRP A 21 10.40 -2.30 -11.90
C TRP A 21 11.12 -2.08 -10.56
N ILE A 22 12.31 -1.47 -10.58
CA ILE A 22 13.14 -1.24 -9.38
C ILE A 22 12.64 -0.03 -8.59
N PHE A 23 12.58 1.14 -9.25
CA PHE A 23 12.31 2.44 -8.61
C PHE A 23 10.86 2.92 -8.77
N GLY A 24 10.05 2.19 -9.54
CA GLY A 24 8.71 2.63 -9.90
C GLY A 24 8.74 3.79 -10.88
N SER A 25 7.56 4.33 -11.16
CA SER A 25 7.36 5.46 -12.07
C SER A 25 7.44 6.81 -11.36
N GLY A 26 7.59 6.84 -10.04
CA GLY A 26 7.60 8.07 -9.22
C GLY A 26 6.23 8.41 -8.62
N ILE A 27 6.26 9.06 -7.45
CA ILE A 27 5.05 9.45 -6.70
C ILE A 27 4.18 10.38 -7.54
N GLY A 28 2.88 10.10 -7.63
CA GLY A 28 1.94 10.95 -8.36
C GLY A 28 1.99 10.82 -9.89
N HIS A 29 2.88 10.01 -10.45
CA HIS A 29 2.95 9.76 -11.90
C HIS A 29 1.73 9.02 -12.46
N TRP A 30 0.84 8.54 -11.59
CA TRP A 30 -0.47 8.01 -11.96
C TRP A 30 -1.23 8.93 -12.90
N LYS A 31 -1.21 10.24 -12.62
CA LYS A 31 -1.93 11.24 -13.42
C LYS A 31 -1.39 11.38 -14.84
N ILE A 32 -0.14 10.99 -15.07
CA ILE A 32 0.54 11.13 -16.36
C ILE A 32 0.40 9.83 -17.15
N VAL A 33 0.75 8.70 -16.53
CA VAL A 33 0.70 7.37 -17.17
C VAL A 33 -0.73 6.99 -17.57
N PHE A 34 -1.72 7.40 -16.77
CA PHE A 34 -3.13 7.15 -17.06
C PHE A 34 -3.86 8.34 -17.69
N ALA A 35 -3.17 9.45 -17.99
CA ALA A 35 -3.70 10.49 -18.86
C ALA A 35 -3.43 10.25 -20.35
N ILE A 36 -2.72 9.19 -20.70
CA ILE A 36 -2.39 8.86 -22.09
C ILE A 36 -3.32 7.72 -22.54
N ASN A 37 -4.22 8.03 -23.47
CA ASN A 37 -5.03 7.01 -24.12
C ASN A 37 -4.17 6.06 -24.97
N PRO A 38 -4.66 4.86 -25.32
CA PRO A 38 -3.95 3.91 -26.19
C PRO A 38 -3.54 4.47 -27.57
N ASN A 39 -4.15 5.57 -28.00
CA ASN A 39 -3.85 6.28 -29.25
C ASN A 39 -2.83 7.43 -29.08
N GLY A 40 -2.15 7.52 -27.94
CA GLY A 40 -1.14 8.56 -27.67
C GLY A 40 -1.72 9.95 -27.37
N THR A 41 -3.04 10.12 -27.29
CA THR A 41 -3.65 11.40 -26.94
C THR A 41 -3.67 11.59 -25.42
N LEU A 42 -3.23 12.77 -24.97
CA LEU A 42 -3.37 13.23 -23.58
C LEU A 42 -4.86 13.53 -23.29
N LYS A 43 -5.64 12.49 -23.10
CA LYS A 43 -6.98 12.58 -22.52
C LYS A 43 -6.97 11.67 -21.30
N PRO A 44 -7.39 12.17 -20.11
CA PRO A 44 -7.53 11.33 -18.93
C PRO A 44 -8.19 10.03 -19.35
N MET A 45 -7.58 8.87 -19.07
CA MET A 45 -8.34 7.63 -19.14
C MET A 45 -9.57 7.91 -18.30
N ALA A 46 -10.70 7.93 -18.95
CA ALA A 46 -11.97 8.30 -18.38
C ALA A 46 -12.88 7.12 -18.66
N VAL A 47 -12.71 6.06 -17.88
CA VAL A 47 -13.78 5.06 -17.81
C VAL A 47 -14.96 5.78 -17.14
N ASP A 48 -16.06 5.93 -17.87
CA ASP A 48 -17.27 6.67 -17.49
C ASP A 48 -17.07 8.18 -17.24
N GLY A 49 -16.16 8.85 -17.95
CA GLY A 49 -16.01 10.31 -17.88
C GLY A 49 -15.25 10.83 -16.64
N LYS A 50 -14.69 9.95 -15.80
CA LYS A 50 -13.91 10.32 -14.60
C LYS A 50 -12.44 9.98 -14.76
N ALA A 51 -11.55 10.96 -14.56
CA ALA A 51 -10.11 10.75 -14.54
C ALA A 51 -9.72 9.80 -13.40
N TRP A 52 -9.00 8.73 -13.72
CA TRP A 52 -8.51 7.76 -12.74
C TRP A 52 -7.16 8.23 -12.21
N LEU A 53 -7.10 8.54 -10.90
CA LEU A 53 -5.92 9.13 -10.27
C LEU A 53 -5.17 8.16 -9.35
N THR A 54 -5.73 6.98 -9.08
CA THR A 54 -5.17 5.96 -8.17
C THR A 54 -5.58 4.53 -8.59
N THR A 55 -4.82 3.53 -8.14
CA THR A 55 -5.12 2.09 -8.36
C THR A 55 -6.33 1.57 -7.57
N HIS A 56 -6.76 2.31 -6.55
CA HIS A 56 -7.64 1.80 -5.48
C HIS A 56 -7.12 0.51 -4.80
N ASN A 57 -5.80 0.32 -4.77
CA ASN A 57 -5.11 -0.79 -4.12
C ASN A 57 -3.72 -0.29 -3.66
N GLU A 58 -3.50 -0.22 -2.35
CA GLU A 58 -2.26 0.34 -1.77
C GLU A 58 -1.02 -0.38 -2.27
N PHE A 59 -1.05 -1.71 -2.36
CA PHE A 59 0.12 -2.48 -2.76
C PHE A 59 0.47 -2.26 -4.23
N LEU A 60 -0.54 -2.19 -5.10
CA LEU A 60 -0.31 -1.86 -6.51
C LEU A 60 0.10 -0.41 -6.70
N GLN A 61 -0.41 0.52 -5.88
CA GLN A 61 0.03 1.91 -5.92
C GLN A 61 1.51 2.00 -5.51
N MET A 62 1.86 1.39 -4.38
CA MET A 62 3.20 1.37 -3.82
C MET A 62 4.20 0.71 -4.80
N LEU A 63 3.80 -0.40 -5.41
CA LEU A 63 4.59 -1.09 -6.43
C LEU A 63 4.79 -0.22 -7.69
N PHE A 64 3.74 0.46 -8.15
CA PHE A 64 3.82 1.35 -9.30
C PHE A 64 4.70 2.59 -9.02
N GLU A 65 4.51 3.26 -7.88
CA GLU A 65 5.17 4.54 -7.58
C GLU A 65 6.61 4.38 -7.12
N LEU A 66 6.89 3.37 -6.30
CA LEU A 66 8.17 3.18 -5.60
C LEU A 66 8.93 1.93 -6.05
N GLY A 67 8.32 1.09 -6.89
CA GLY A 67 8.93 -0.14 -7.41
C GLY A 67 8.97 -1.28 -6.40
N ILE A 68 9.73 -2.32 -6.71
CA ILE A 68 9.78 -3.55 -5.89
C ILE A 68 10.42 -3.32 -4.52
N GLY A 69 11.30 -2.31 -4.38
CA GLY A 69 11.99 -2.01 -3.13
C GLY A 69 11.04 -1.70 -1.98
N SER A 70 9.95 -0.98 -2.26
CA SER A 70 8.93 -0.66 -1.26
C SER A 70 8.21 -1.91 -0.75
N VAL A 71 7.90 -2.85 -1.64
CA VAL A 71 7.29 -4.14 -1.28
C VAL A 71 8.24 -4.97 -0.42
N ILE A 72 9.54 -4.99 -0.76
CA ILE A 72 10.55 -5.71 0.04
C ILE A 72 10.65 -5.11 1.45
N ILE A 73 10.71 -3.78 1.57
CA ILE A 73 10.74 -3.09 2.87
C ILE A 73 9.47 -3.41 3.67
N PHE A 74 8.30 -3.35 3.04
CA PHE A 74 7.03 -3.64 3.69
C PHE A 74 6.96 -5.09 4.18
N VAL A 75 7.26 -6.07 3.31
CA VAL A 75 7.27 -7.49 3.68
C VAL A 75 8.32 -7.76 4.77
N GLY A 76 9.50 -7.14 4.68
CA GLY A 76 10.55 -7.23 5.70
C GLY A 76 10.08 -6.71 7.06
N TYR A 77 9.39 -5.58 7.08
CA TYR A 77 8.78 -5.03 8.29
C TYR A 77 7.74 -5.96 8.90
N ILE A 78 6.85 -6.54 8.09
CA ILE A 78 5.85 -7.52 8.55
C ILE A 78 6.52 -8.78 9.10
N ALA A 79 7.54 -9.31 8.40
CA ALA A 79 8.28 -10.49 8.85
C ALA A 79 8.99 -10.23 10.19
N ASP A 80 9.67 -9.09 10.35
CA ASP A 80 10.31 -8.69 11.60
C ASP A 80 9.30 -8.55 12.75
N THR A 81 8.14 -7.94 12.46
CA THR A 81 7.04 -7.78 13.41
C THR A 81 6.50 -9.12 13.90
N ILE A 82 6.26 -10.06 12.98
CA ILE A 82 5.78 -11.42 13.30
C ILE A 82 6.81 -12.17 14.15
N ARG A 83 8.12 -12.06 13.82
CA ARG A 83 9.19 -12.69 14.61
C ARG A 83 9.25 -12.21 16.06
N LYS A 84 8.82 -10.97 16.31
CA LYS A 84 8.80 -10.35 17.64
C LYS A 84 7.44 -10.47 18.32
N ALA A 85 6.43 -11.02 17.65
CA ALA A 85 5.07 -11.02 18.13
C ALA A 85 4.92 -11.78 19.45
N THR A 86 4.32 -11.13 20.44
CA THR A 86 4.00 -11.72 21.74
C THR A 86 2.48 -11.77 21.92
N ARG A 87 1.98 -12.54 22.90
CA ARG A 87 0.53 -12.55 23.21
C ARG A 87 -0.03 -11.15 23.50
N LYS A 88 0.75 -10.25 24.09
CA LYS A 88 0.31 -8.88 24.38
C LYS A 88 0.23 -8.00 23.13
N ALA A 89 0.94 -8.38 22.07
CA ALA A 89 0.84 -7.72 20.76
C ALA A 89 -0.33 -8.24 19.92
N ALA A 90 -1.13 -9.21 20.40
CA ALA A 90 -2.19 -9.83 19.60
C ALA A 90 -3.22 -8.82 19.08
N ILE A 91 -3.68 -7.88 19.92
CA ILE A 91 -4.64 -6.84 19.53
C ILE A 91 -4.07 -5.91 18.45
N PRO A 92 -2.93 -5.22 18.67
CA PRO A 92 -2.38 -4.33 17.64
C PRO A 92 -1.94 -5.07 16.37
N LEU A 93 -1.51 -6.34 16.48
CA LEU A 93 -1.20 -7.18 15.32
C LEU A 93 -2.46 -7.52 14.51
N THR A 94 -3.58 -7.79 15.17
CA THR A 94 -4.86 -8.04 14.50
C THR A 94 -5.34 -6.79 13.76
N ALA A 95 -5.22 -5.61 14.38
CA ALA A 95 -5.52 -4.34 13.73
C ALA A 95 -4.68 -4.14 12.46
N LEU A 96 -3.39 -4.46 12.51
CA LEU A 96 -2.50 -4.42 11.35
C LEU A 96 -2.95 -5.37 10.23
N VAL A 97 -3.29 -6.62 10.57
CA VAL A 97 -3.81 -7.59 9.59
C VAL A 97 -5.08 -7.10 8.91
N ILE A 98 -6.01 -6.51 9.67
CA ILE A 98 -7.23 -5.92 9.12
C ILE A 98 -6.91 -4.78 8.14
N ILE A 99 -5.99 -3.89 8.51
CA ILE A 99 -5.56 -2.78 7.64
C ILE A 99 -4.93 -3.33 6.35
N ILE A 100 -4.11 -4.37 6.43
CA ILE A 100 -3.47 -5.02 5.27
C ILE A 100 -4.52 -5.62 4.33
N ILE A 101 -5.47 -6.38 4.87
CA ILE A 101 -6.55 -6.98 4.09
C ILE A 101 -7.39 -5.88 3.43
N TYR A 102 -7.73 -4.83 4.17
CA TYR A 102 -8.49 -3.71 3.64
C TYR A 102 -7.72 -2.96 2.54
N SER A 103 -6.41 -2.81 2.69
CA SER A 103 -5.50 -2.16 1.72
C SER A 103 -5.30 -2.96 0.42
N ALA A 104 -5.57 -4.26 0.43
CA ALA A 104 -5.56 -5.09 -0.78
C ALA A 104 -6.78 -4.82 -1.68
N ALA A 105 -7.90 -4.41 -1.09
CA ALA A 105 -9.15 -4.15 -1.82
C ALA A 105 -9.49 -2.65 -1.93
N SER A 106 -8.85 -1.80 -1.14
CA SER A 106 -9.14 -0.37 -1.02
C SER A 106 -7.86 0.44 -0.90
N PHE A 107 -8.02 1.76 -0.79
CA PHE A 107 -6.90 2.70 -0.67
C PHE A 107 -7.07 3.57 0.59
N PRO A 108 -7.06 2.94 1.79
CA PRO A 108 -7.38 3.63 3.03
C PRO A 108 -6.34 4.67 3.43
N MET A 109 -5.05 4.49 3.13
CA MET A 109 -4.02 5.43 3.61
C MET A 109 -4.02 6.73 2.80
N HIS A 110 -4.73 6.77 1.69
CA HIS A 110 -4.95 7.99 0.92
C HIS A 110 -5.92 8.97 1.56
N VAL A 111 -6.78 8.49 2.47
CA VAL A 111 -7.74 9.31 3.20
C VAL A 111 -7.16 9.59 4.58
N ALA A 112 -6.96 10.88 4.91
CA ALA A 112 -6.23 11.29 6.11
C ALA A 112 -6.77 10.67 7.42
N PRO A 113 -8.09 10.63 7.70
CA PRO A 113 -8.61 9.95 8.89
C PRO A 113 -8.17 8.49 9.04
N THR A 114 -8.26 7.70 7.98
CA THR A 114 -7.88 6.29 7.99
C THR A 114 -6.38 6.09 8.05
N ALA A 115 -5.61 6.99 7.43
CA ALA A 115 -4.15 7.02 7.56
C ALA A 115 -3.71 7.25 9.02
N ILE A 116 -4.31 8.22 9.70
CA ILE A 116 -4.01 8.54 11.11
C ILE A 116 -4.32 7.33 12.00
N ILE A 117 -5.46 6.67 11.81
CA ILE A 117 -5.83 5.47 12.58
C ILE A 117 -4.80 4.36 12.39
N ALA A 118 -4.36 4.10 11.15
CA ALA A 118 -3.35 3.07 10.91
C ALA A 118 -2.00 3.42 11.53
N ILE A 119 -1.53 4.67 11.40
CA ILE A 119 -0.29 5.14 12.02
C ILE A 119 -0.34 4.96 13.54
N ALA A 120 -1.48 5.27 14.17
CA ALA A 120 -1.66 5.05 15.60
C ALA A 120 -1.50 3.57 15.98
N TRP A 121 -2.11 2.65 15.22
CA TRP A 121 -1.97 1.22 15.45
C TRP A 121 -0.54 0.71 15.24
N PHE A 122 0.17 1.21 14.24
CA PHE A 122 1.61 0.92 14.05
C PHE A 122 2.44 1.40 15.24
N GLY A 123 2.15 2.59 15.78
CA GLY A 123 2.80 3.13 16.97
C GLY A 123 2.58 2.27 18.21
N ILE A 124 1.31 1.90 18.47
CA ILE A 124 0.95 1.02 19.61
C ILE A 124 1.64 -0.34 19.50
N LEU A 125 1.68 -0.92 18.29
CA LEU A 125 2.36 -2.19 18.04
C LEU A 125 3.85 -2.09 18.38
N THR A 126 4.51 -1.05 17.86
CA THR A 126 5.95 -0.82 18.08
C THR A 126 6.27 -0.66 19.56
N ILE A 127 5.48 0.14 20.29
CA ILE A 127 5.64 0.34 21.74
C ILE A 127 5.47 -0.98 22.49
N THR A 128 4.46 -1.78 22.12
CA THR A 128 4.17 -3.07 22.75
C THR A 128 5.32 -4.06 22.56
N LEU A 129 5.85 -4.16 21.34
CA LEU A 129 6.98 -5.05 21.03
C LEU A 129 8.25 -4.62 21.76
N ASN A 130 8.55 -3.32 21.83
CA ASN A 130 9.75 -2.81 22.52
C ASN A 130 9.70 -3.03 24.04
N LYS A 131 8.53 -2.85 24.67
CA LYS A 131 8.37 -3.11 26.11
C LYS A 131 8.67 -4.57 26.46
N GLU A 132 8.27 -5.51 25.61
CA GLU A 132 8.52 -6.94 25.86
C GLU A 132 9.99 -7.30 25.63
N LYS A 133 10.66 -6.70 24.63
CA LYS A 133 12.10 -6.86 24.43
C LYS A 133 12.92 -6.43 25.65
N LEU A 134 12.60 -5.27 26.24
CA LEU A 134 13.30 -4.76 27.42
C LEU A 134 13.13 -5.67 28.64
N LYS A 135 11.95 -6.26 28.83
CA LYS A 135 11.71 -7.21 29.95
C LYS A 135 12.58 -8.45 29.84
N CYS A 136 12.73 -9.02 28.63
CA CYS A 136 13.56 -10.20 28.40
C CYS A 136 15.06 -9.93 28.61
N GLN A 137 15.51 -8.67 28.57
CA GLN A 137 16.92 -8.32 28.81
C GLN A 137 17.24 -8.11 30.30
N MET A 138 16.23 -7.98 31.16
CA MET A 138 16.40 -7.75 32.61
C MET A 138 16.21 -9.02 33.45
N THR A 139 15.88 -10.15 32.81
CA THR A 139 15.75 -11.49 33.39
C THR A 139 16.85 -12.39 32.87
#